data_AF-A0A8J3TXN0-F1
#
_entry.id   AF-A0A8J3TXN0-F1
#
_cell.length_a   1.000
_cell.length_b   1.000
_cell.length_c   1.000
_cell.angle_alpha   90.00
_cell.angle_beta   90.00
_cell.angle_gamma   90.00
#
_symmetry.space_group_name_H-M   'P 1'
#
loop_
_entity.id
_entity.type
_entity.pdbx_description
1 polymer ?
#
loop_
_entity_poly.entity_id
_entity_poly.type
_entity_poly.pdbx_seq_one_letter_code
_entity_poly.pdbx_strand_id
1 'polypeptide(L)'
;MFKTSRLGLPRPWTSPNVAGEMANERLRAVLLERGVSIAELADAIQVDPKTVERWITKGRAPYRKHRYAVAAHLGTDETYLWPEALTREQVASASESEIVTVYPHRWAVPRDAWGRLFAQADEEIGILVYSGLFLADDAGIVRMLGEKAAAGVRVRILLGDPDSSEVAQRGADEGIDDGMAAKVRNVLVLYKPIRGRKNVEIRLHRTVLYNSIYRGDDQVLVNTHVYGTPAGNAPVLHLRRVIGGDIVSTYVDSFEKVWDQAAPVES
;
A
#
# COMPACT_ATOMS: atom_id res chain seq x y z
N MET A 1 -32.36 16.13 55.85
CA MET A 1 -33.20 16.20 54.63
C MET A 1 -32.38 16.94 53.57
N PHE A 2 -31.50 16.22 52.87
CA PHE A 2 -30.57 16.81 51.91
C PHE A 2 -31.22 16.87 50.52
N LYS A 3 -31.41 18.07 49.98
CA LYS A 3 -31.82 18.30 48.59
C LYS A 3 -30.67 17.94 47.66
N THR A 4 -30.87 16.90 46.84
CA THR A 4 -29.98 16.52 45.75
C THR A 4 -30.11 17.52 44.59
N SER A 5 -29.13 18.40 44.47
CA SER A 5 -28.89 19.20 43.27
C SER A 5 -28.35 18.29 42.17
N ARG A 6 -29.12 18.06 41.11
CA ARG A 6 -28.62 17.39 39.89
C ARG A 6 -27.63 18.33 39.20
N LEU A 7 -26.34 18.01 39.25
CA LEU A 7 -25.37 18.58 38.31
C LEU A 7 -25.78 18.13 36.90
N GLY A 8 -26.22 19.07 36.07
CA GLY A 8 -26.40 18.84 34.64
C GLY A 8 -25.05 18.58 33.99
N LEU A 9 -24.92 17.42 33.36
CA LEU A 9 -23.79 17.10 32.49
C LEU A 9 -23.67 18.17 31.39
N PRO A 10 -22.45 18.63 31.04
CA PRO A 10 -22.29 19.55 29.93
C PRO A 10 -22.75 18.86 28.63
N ARG A 11 -23.56 19.58 27.83
CA ARG A 11 -23.97 19.09 26.52
C ARG A 11 -22.71 18.79 25.70
N PRO A 12 -22.68 17.67 24.93
CA PRO A 12 -21.57 17.46 24.00
C PRO A 12 -21.52 18.64 23.04
N TRP A 13 -20.31 19.16 22.82
CA TRP A 13 -20.01 20.12 21.77
C TRP A 13 -20.48 19.51 20.45
N THR A 14 -21.65 19.95 19.99
CA THR A 14 -22.09 19.74 18.61
C THR A 14 -21.46 20.86 17.81
N SER A 15 -20.30 20.59 17.22
CA SER A 15 -19.75 21.42 16.16
C SER A 15 -20.87 21.64 15.14
N PRO A 16 -21.17 22.89 14.73
CA PRO A 16 -22.13 23.13 13.68
C PRO A 16 -21.59 22.45 12.42
N ASN A 17 -22.33 21.45 11.95
CA ASN A 17 -22.08 20.81 10.68
C ASN A 17 -22.38 21.85 9.60
N VAL A 18 -21.36 22.58 9.12
CA VAL A 18 -21.48 23.43 7.94
C VAL A 18 -21.42 22.49 6.73
N ALA A 19 -22.53 21.81 6.47
CA ALA A 19 -22.77 21.06 5.25
C ALA A 19 -23.06 22.04 4.09
N GLY A 20 -22.06 22.86 3.75
CA GLY A 20 -22.10 23.84 2.67
C GLY A 20 -20.72 24.01 2.04
N GLU A 21 -20.63 23.66 0.75
CA GLU A 21 -19.53 24.00 -0.18
C GLU A 21 -18.10 23.80 0.34
N MET A 22 -17.72 22.57 0.65
CA MET A 22 -16.30 22.25 0.77
C MET A 22 -15.75 21.82 -0.60
N ALA A 23 -14.79 22.58 -1.11
CA ALA A 23 -14.04 22.22 -2.30
C ALA A 23 -13.42 20.80 -2.14
N ASN A 24 -13.39 20.02 -3.22
CA ASN A 24 -12.73 18.73 -3.24
C ASN A 24 -11.20 18.92 -3.33
N GLU A 25 -10.58 19.17 -2.16
CA GLU A 25 -9.13 19.34 -2.04
C GLU A 25 -8.36 18.07 -2.41
N ARG A 26 -8.95 16.87 -2.28
CA ARG A 26 -8.31 15.61 -2.66
C ARG A 26 -8.12 15.50 -4.16
N LEU A 27 -9.18 15.78 -4.93
CA LEU A 27 -9.08 15.82 -6.39
C LEU A 27 -8.10 16.90 -6.85
N ARG A 28 -8.11 18.08 -6.20
CA ARG A 28 -7.16 19.16 -6.51
C ARG A 28 -5.71 18.73 -6.25
N ALA A 29 -5.45 18.11 -5.10
CA ALA A 29 -4.11 17.66 -4.72
C ALA A 29 -3.58 16.60 -5.69
N VAL A 30 -4.40 15.60 -6.04
CA VAL A 30 -4.00 14.54 -6.99
C VAL A 30 -3.71 15.10 -8.38
N LEU A 31 -4.53 16.03 -8.88
CA LEU A 31 -4.27 16.70 -10.16
C LEU A 31 -2.92 17.44 -10.15
N LEU A 32 -2.64 18.16 -9.07
CA LEU A 32 -1.39 18.90 -8.91
C LEU A 32 -0.18 17.95 -8.83
N GLU A 33 -0.28 16.88 -8.03
CA GLU A 33 0.77 15.88 -7.83
C GLU A 33 1.09 15.14 -9.13
N ARG A 34 0.07 14.82 -9.93
CA ARG A 34 0.21 14.14 -11.23
C ARG A 34 0.54 15.10 -12.38
N GLY A 35 0.54 16.41 -12.14
CA GLY A 35 0.75 17.42 -13.18
C GLY A 35 -0.34 17.45 -14.25
N VAL A 36 -1.57 16.98 -13.93
CA VAL A 36 -2.70 16.92 -14.86
C VAL A 36 -3.56 18.17 -14.70
N SER A 37 -3.74 18.92 -15.78
CA SER A 37 -4.62 20.09 -15.80
C SER A 37 -6.10 19.70 -15.87
N ILE A 38 -6.97 20.64 -15.49
CA ILE A 38 -8.43 20.48 -15.61
C ILE A 38 -8.83 20.19 -17.06
N ALA A 39 -8.20 20.87 -18.02
CA ALA A 39 -8.49 20.70 -19.45
C ALA A 39 -8.09 19.31 -19.95
N GLU A 40 -6.91 18.82 -19.55
CA GLU A 40 -6.44 17.47 -19.91
C GLU A 40 -7.33 16.39 -19.31
N LEU A 41 -7.71 16.51 -18.03
CA LEU A 41 -8.64 15.55 -17.42
C LEU A 41 -9.99 15.57 -18.13
N ALA A 42 -10.51 16.76 -18.43
CA ALA A 42 -11.79 16.94 -19.10
C ALA A 42 -11.80 16.32 -20.50
N ASP A 43 -10.73 16.50 -21.27
CA ASP A 43 -10.53 15.87 -22.57
C ASP A 43 -10.42 14.35 -22.43
N ALA A 44 -9.59 13.85 -21.52
CA ALA A 44 -9.39 12.42 -21.32
C ALA A 44 -10.68 11.65 -20.97
N ILE A 45 -11.59 12.25 -20.20
CA ILE A 45 -12.86 11.63 -19.79
C ILE A 45 -14.07 12.15 -20.58
N GLN A 46 -13.83 12.97 -21.61
CA GLN A 46 -14.83 13.50 -22.54
C GLN A 46 -15.98 14.26 -21.84
N VAL A 47 -15.62 15.26 -21.02
CA VAL A 47 -16.55 16.20 -20.39
C VAL A 47 -16.09 17.64 -20.59
N ASP A 48 -16.98 18.60 -20.32
CA ASP A 48 -16.63 20.03 -20.36
C ASP A 48 -15.68 20.41 -19.20
N PRO A 49 -14.59 21.19 -19.41
CA PRO A 49 -13.67 21.61 -18.36
C PRO A 49 -14.34 22.27 -17.14
N LYS A 50 -15.42 23.04 -17.36
CA LYS A 50 -16.21 23.66 -16.30
C LYS A 50 -16.91 22.62 -15.41
N THR A 51 -17.14 21.43 -15.93
CA THR A 51 -17.68 20.30 -15.16
C THR A 51 -16.65 19.79 -14.16
N VAL A 52 -15.39 19.63 -14.59
CA VAL A 52 -14.28 19.26 -13.72
C VAL A 52 -14.01 20.35 -12.67
N GLU A 53 -13.99 21.63 -13.07
CA GLU A 53 -13.89 22.76 -12.13
C GLU A 53 -14.98 22.73 -11.05
N ARG A 54 -16.21 22.36 -11.41
CA ARG A 54 -17.32 22.25 -10.45
C ARG A 54 -17.14 21.09 -9.49
N TRP A 55 -16.55 19.97 -9.90
CA TRP A 55 -16.24 18.86 -8.98
C TRP A 55 -15.20 19.26 -7.94
N ILE A 56 -14.28 20.15 -8.31
CA ILE A 56 -13.27 20.70 -7.41
C ILE A 56 -13.89 21.78 -6.52
N THR A 57 -14.63 22.75 -7.05
CA THR A 57 -15.04 23.93 -6.29
C THR A 57 -16.31 23.74 -5.48
N LYS A 58 -17.26 22.93 -5.95
CA LYS A 58 -18.59 22.78 -5.31
C LYS A 58 -18.73 21.52 -4.47
N GLY A 59 -17.69 20.68 -4.41
CA GLY A 59 -17.71 19.42 -3.66
C GLY A 59 -18.75 18.39 -4.14
N ARG A 60 -19.43 18.63 -5.27
CA ARG A 60 -20.48 17.74 -5.77
C ARG A 60 -19.87 16.50 -6.39
N ALA A 61 -20.25 15.32 -5.88
CA ALA A 61 -19.86 14.04 -6.45
C ALA A 61 -20.43 13.88 -7.88
N PRO A 62 -19.60 13.53 -8.89
CA PRO A 62 -20.06 13.21 -10.24
C PRO A 62 -20.95 11.97 -10.27
N TYR A 63 -21.60 11.69 -11.40
CA TYR A 63 -22.18 10.37 -11.65
C TYR A 63 -21.10 9.28 -11.67
N ARG A 64 -21.47 8.05 -11.29
CA ARG A 64 -20.55 6.90 -11.17
C ARG A 64 -19.63 6.72 -12.38
N LYS A 65 -20.15 6.87 -13.61
CA LYS A 65 -19.34 6.76 -14.84
C LYS A 65 -18.16 7.73 -14.88
N HIS A 66 -18.36 8.97 -14.41
CA HIS A 66 -17.32 9.99 -14.42
C HIS A 66 -16.37 9.83 -13.26
N ARG A 67 -16.88 9.44 -12.08
CA ARG A 67 -16.00 9.11 -10.94
C ARG A 67 -15.06 7.96 -11.27
N TYR A 68 -15.59 6.91 -11.89
CA TYR A 68 -14.80 5.80 -12.40
C TYR A 68 -13.75 6.26 -13.41
N ALA A 69 -14.14 7.05 -14.42
CA ALA A 69 -13.22 7.53 -15.44
C ALA A 69 -12.09 8.41 -14.86
N VAL A 70 -12.41 9.28 -13.90
CA VAL A 70 -11.41 10.11 -13.20
C VAL A 70 -10.49 9.24 -12.34
N ALA A 71 -11.04 8.34 -11.52
CA ALA A 71 -10.28 7.42 -10.68
C ALA A 71 -9.30 6.57 -11.51
N ALA A 72 -9.78 6.01 -12.63
CA ALA A 72 -8.97 5.25 -13.57
C ALA A 72 -7.87 6.10 -14.20
N HIS A 73 -8.20 7.29 -14.69
CA HIS A 73 -7.22 8.18 -15.33
C HIS A 73 -6.14 8.68 -14.37
N LEU A 74 -6.50 8.92 -13.10
CA LEU A 74 -5.58 9.40 -12.06
C LEU A 74 -4.90 8.28 -11.27
N GLY A 75 -5.21 7.00 -11.55
CA GLY A 75 -4.69 5.86 -10.80
C GLY A 75 -4.96 5.95 -9.28
N THR A 76 -6.11 6.50 -8.90
CA THR A 76 -6.48 6.79 -7.50
C THR A 76 -7.86 6.24 -7.19
N ASP A 77 -8.13 5.87 -5.94
CA ASP A 77 -9.41 5.28 -5.58
C ASP A 77 -10.57 6.28 -5.61
N GLU A 78 -11.72 5.82 -6.11
CA GLU A 78 -12.97 6.61 -6.12
C GLU A 78 -13.36 7.06 -4.70
N THR A 79 -13.17 6.19 -3.71
CA THR A 79 -13.48 6.44 -2.29
C THR A 79 -12.53 7.43 -1.64
N TYR A 80 -11.28 7.52 -2.12
CA TYR A 80 -10.37 8.58 -1.70
C TYR A 80 -10.86 9.93 -2.27
N LEU A 81 -11.09 10.00 -3.59
CA LEU A 81 -11.52 11.24 -4.25
C LEU A 81 -12.90 11.73 -3.78
N TRP A 82 -13.83 10.82 -3.51
CA TRP A 82 -15.18 11.10 -3.03
C TRP A 82 -15.62 10.07 -1.96
N PRO A 83 -15.33 10.29 -0.66
CA PRO A 83 -15.63 9.31 0.39
C PRO A 83 -17.11 8.98 0.56
N GLU A 84 -17.99 9.91 0.19
CA GLU A 84 -19.44 9.76 0.32
C GLU A 84 -20.09 9.21 -0.98
N ALA A 85 -19.29 8.87 -1.99
CA ALA A 85 -19.80 8.47 -3.31
C ALA A 85 -20.32 7.02 -3.40
N LEU A 86 -19.87 6.15 -2.49
CA LEU A 86 -20.25 4.74 -2.39
C LEU A 86 -20.84 4.46 -1.01
N THR A 87 -21.87 3.60 -0.96
CA THR A 87 -22.33 3.05 0.33
C THR A 87 -21.31 2.01 0.84
N ARG A 88 -21.38 1.67 2.13
CA ARG A 88 -20.48 0.67 2.72
C ARG A 88 -20.62 -0.70 2.04
N GLU A 89 -21.84 -1.06 1.65
CA GLU A 89 -22.13 -2.30 0.94
C GLU A 89 -21.50 -2.32 -0.45
N GLN A 90 -21.47 -1.17 -1.14
CA GLN A 90 -20.84 -1.04 -2.45
C GLN A 90 -19.31 -1.16 -2.36
N VAL A 91 -18.70 -0.56 -1.34
CA VAL A 91 -17.27 -0.71 -1.08
C VAL A 91 -16.95 -2.17 -0.76
N ALA A 92 -17.67 -2.79 0.18
CA ALA A 92 -17.46 -4.19 0.55
C ALA A 92 -17.55 -5.14 -0.67
N SER A 93 -18.57 -4.97 -1.50
CA SER A 93 -18.73 -5.78 -2.72
C SER A 93 -17.61 -5.55 -3.75
N ALA A 94 -17.10 -4.32 -3.88
CA ALA A 94 -15.95 -4.05 -4.76
C ALA A 94 -14.66 -4.65 -4.19
N SER A 95 -14.44 -4.52 -2.88
CA SER A 95 -13.30 -5.08 -2.14
C SER A 95 -13.25 -6.61 -2.22
N GLU A 96 -14.39 -7.30 -2.21
CA GLU A 96 -14.44 -8.76 -2.47
C GLU A 96 -13.84 -9.13 -3.84
N SER A 97 -14.00 -8.27 -4.84
CA SER A 97 -13.45 -8.47 -6.19
C SER A 97 -11.95 -8.20 -6.28
N GLU A 98 -11.33 -7.61 -5.25
CA GLU A 98 -9.88 -7.43 -5.19
C GLU A 98 -9.16 -8.75 -4.87
N ILE A 99 -9.85 -9.73 -4.27
CA ILE A 99 -9.26 -11.01 -3.90
C ILE A 99 -9.16 -11.89 -5.15
N VAL A 100 -7.95 -12.03 -5.69
CA VAL A 100 -7.67 -12.91 -6.84
C VAL A 100 -7.57 -14.36 -6.39
N THR A 101 -6.80 -14.63 -5.32
CA THR A 101 -6.59 -15.98 -4.79
C THR A 101 -6.12 -15.91 -3.34
N VAL A 102 -6.52 -16.89 -2.53
CA VAL A 102 -5.98 -17.12 -1.20
C VAL A 102 -5.20 -18.42 -1.22
N TYR A 103 -3.90 -18.34 -0.95
CA TYR A 103 -3.04 -19.51 -0.79
C TYR A 103 -2.99 -19.89 0.69
N PRO A 104 -3.24 -21.16 1.06
CA PRO A 104 -3.24 -21.58 2.46
C PRO A 104 -1.87 -21.42 3.13
N HIS A 105 -0.80 -21.47 2.34
CA HIS A 105 0.58 -21.29 2.79
C HIS A 105 1.43 -20.59 1.73
N ARG A 106 2.50 -19.88 2.13
CA ARG A 106 3.43 -19.26 1.17
C ARG A 106 4.12 -20.28 0.28
N TRP A 107 4.42 -21.48 0.76
CA TRP A 107 4.98 -22.55 -0.07
C TRP A 107 4.00 -23.08 -1.14
N ALA A 108 2.69 -22.80 -1.00
CA ALA A 108 1.69 -23.15 -2.01
C ALA A 108 1.55 -22.08 -3.11
N VAL A 109 2.21 -20.92 -2.96
CA VAL A 109 2.28 -19.91 -4.04
C VAL A 109 3.12 -20.48 -5.18
N PRO A 110 2.64 -20.46 -6.44
CA PRO A 110 3.43 -20.92 -7.58
C PRO A 110 4.78 -20.22 -7.63
N ARG A 111 5.85 -20.99 -7.88
CA ARG A 111 7.23 -20.47 -7.83
C ARG A 111 7.45 -19.25 -8.72
N ASP A 112 6.81 -19.24 -9.88
CA ASP A 112 6.91 -18.18 -10.88
C ASP A 112 5.98 -16.98 -10.61
N ALA A 113 5.09 -17.05 -9.61
CA ALA A 113 4.16 -15.95 -9.31
C ALA A 113 4.88 -14.69 -8.85
N TRP A 114 5.93 -14.81 -8.03
CA TRP A 114 6.76 -13.68 -7.59
C TRP A 114 7.50 -13.03 -8.77
N GLY A 115 8.11 -13.85 -9.62
CA GLY A 115 8.78 -13.38 -10.83
C GLY A 115 7.81 -12.70 -11.79
N ARG A 116 6.61 -13.25 -12.00
CA ARG A 116 5.56 -12.61 -12.81
C ARG A 116 5.11 -11.27 -12.24
N LEU A 117 4.86 -11.21 -10.93
CA LEU A 117 4.45 -9.98 -10.25
C LEU A 117 5.45 -8.85 -10.52
N PHE A 118 6.74 -9.11 -10.36
CA PHE A 118 7.78 -8.10 -10.55
C PHE A 118 8.08 -7.83 -12.04
N ALA A 119 8.00 -8.84 -12.90
CA ALA A 119 8.23 -8.66 -14.34
C ALA A 119 7.17 -7.75 -14.98
N GLN A 120 5.91 -7.89 -14.56
CA GLN A 120 4.77 -7.13 -15.07
C GLN A 120 4.70 -5.68 -14.56
N ALA A 121 5.46 -5.33 -13.52
CA ALA A 121 5.39 -4.01 -12.92
C ALA A 121 6.12 -2.96 -13.78
N ASP A 122 5.47 -1.89 -14.21
CA ASP A 122 6.02 -0.85 -15.06
C ASP A 122 6.27 0.48 -14.34
N GLU A 123 5.68 0.69 -13.15
CA GLU A 123 5.89 1.90 -12.36
C GLU A 123 6.70 1.62 -11.09
N GLU A 124 6.29 0.62 -10.32
CA GLU A 124 6.86 0.36 -9.00
C GLU A 124 6.86 -1.11 -8.59
N ILE A 125 7.98 -1.52 -8.01
CA ILE A 125 8.11 -2.74 -7.22
C ILE A 125 8.37 -2.37 -5.76
N GLY A 126 7.52 -2.87 -4.86
CA GLY A 126 7.63 -2.67 -3.42
C GLY A 126 7.78 -4.00 -2.68
N ILE A 127 8.74 -4.11 -1.77
CA ILE A 127 8.95 -5.30 -0.94
C ILE A 127 9.07 -4.85 0.52
N LEU A 128 8.21 -5.34 1.41
CA LEU A 128 8.25 -5.12 2.85
C LEU A 128 8.26 -6.46 3.58
N VAL A 129 9.38 -6.74 4.25
CA VAL A 129 9.65 -8.02 4.90
C VAL A 129 10.57 -7.83 6.10
N TYR A 130 10.55 -8.77 7.05
CA TYR A 130 11.65 -8.85 8.01
C TYR A 130 12.96 -9.23 7.32
N SER A 131 13.00 -10.33 6.55
CA SER A 131 14.19 -10.74 5.78
C SER A 131 13.91 -10.96 4.30
N GLY A 132 12.86 -11.71 3.94
CA GLY A 132 12.58 -12.02 2.53
C GLY A 132 13.65 -12.87 1.86
N LEU A 133 14.41 -13.67 2.63
CA LEU A 133 15.56 -14.44 2.15
C LEU A 133 15.27 -15.27 0.89
N PHE A 134 14.08 -15.87 0.78
CA PHE A 134 13.72 -16.68 -0.39
C PHE A 134 13.70 -15.90 -1.72
N LEU A 135 13.45 -14.59 -1.72
CA LEU A 135 13.54 -13.76 -2.92
C LEU A 135 14.99 -13.40 -3.23
N ALA A 136 15.76 -13.07 -2.19
CA ALA A 136 17.16 -12.67 -2.33
C ALA A 136 18.07 -13.84 -2.76
N ASP A 137 17.72 -15.06 -2.35
CA ASP A 137 18.44 -16.29 -2.71
C ASP A 137 18.20 -16.72 -4.17
N ASP A 138 17.13 -16.22 -4.80
CA ASP A 138 16.89 -16.39 -6.24
C ASP A 138 17.62 -15.30 -7.04
N ALA A 139 18.83 -15.63 -7.53
CA ALA A 139 19.63 -14.72 -8.33
C ALA A 139 18.92 -14.20 -9.60
N GLY A 140 17.94 -14.94 -10.13
CA GLY A 140 17.12 -14.51 -11.26
C GLY A 140 16.19 -13.36 -10.87
N ILE A 141 15.57 -13.43 -9.70
CA ILE A 141 14.75 -12.35 -9.15
C ILE A 141 15.61 -11.12 -8.86
N VAL A 142 16.75 -11.29 -8.19
CA VAL A 142 17.65 -10.16 -7.88
C VAL A 142 18.11 -9.45 -9.15
N ARG A 143 18.49 -10.20 -10.19
CA ARG A 143 18.85 -9.63 -11.49
C ARG A 143 17.69 -8.87 -12.12
N MET A 144 16.49 -9.46 -12.11
CA MET A 144 15.27 -8.84 -12.65
C MET A 144 14.95 -7.51 -11.96
N LEU A 145 15.03 -7.43 -10.63
CA LEU A 145 14.82 -6.17 -9.90
C LEU A 145 15.79 -5.07 -10.40
N GLY A 146 17.05 -5.43 -10.60
CA GLY A 146 18.06 -4.53 -11.15
C GLY A 146 17.81 -4.13 -12.61
N GLU A 147 17.27 -5.02 -13.44
CA GLU A 147 16.90 -4.76 -14.84
C GLU A 147 15.67 -3.85 -14.92
N LYS A 148 14.63 -4.10 -14.12
CA LYS A 148 13.44 -3.24 -14.04
C LYS A 148 13.80 -1.84 -13.56
N ALA A 149 14.68 -1.73 -12.55
CA ALA A 149 15.19 -0.44 -12.09
C ALA A 149 15.92 0.34 -13.19
N ALA A 150 16.76 -0.35 -13.98
CA ALA A 150 17.46 0.25 -15.13
C ALA A 150 16.49 0.70 -16.23
N ALA A 151 15.35 0.01 -16.39
CA ALA A 151 14.27 0.37 -17.31
C ALA A 151 13.39 1.53 -16.81
N GLY A 152 13.62 2.05 -15.59
CA GLY A 152 12.90 3.21 -15.05
C GLY A 152 11.93 2.89 -13.91
N VAL A 153 11.70 1.61 -13.60
CA VAL A 153 10.80 1.19 -12.51
C VAL A 153 11.39 1.54 -11.16
N ARG A 154 10.57 2.10 -10.26
CA ARG A 154 11.00 2.38 -8.89
C ARG A 154 11.00 1.10 -8.06
N VAL A 155 12.16 0.69 -7.54
CA VAL A 155 12.30 -0.51 -6.71
C VAL A 155 12.58 -0.11 -5.27
N ARG A 156 11.64 -0.41 -4.37
CA ARG A 156 11.67 -0.07 -2.94
C ARG A 156 11.68 -1.32 -2.09
N ILE A 157 12.74 -1.53 -1.34
CA ILE A 157 12.91 -2.72 -0.50
C ILE A 157 13.07 -2.30 0.96
N LEU A 158 12.16 -2.77 1.81
CA LEU A 158 12.15 -2.59 3.25
C LEU A 158 12.50 -3.93 3.92
N LEU A 159 13.60 -3.93 4.67
CA LEU A 159 14.06 -5.06 5.47
C LEU A 159 13.97 -4.71 6.96
N GLY A 160 13.76 -5.68 7.83
CA GLY A 160 13.84 -5.45 9.26
C GLY A 160 15.26 -5.05 9.66
N ASP A 161 15.41 -4.06 10.54
CA ASP A 161 16.71 -3.68 11.10
C ASP A 161 17.28 -4.84 11.96
N PRO A 162 18.41 -5.47 11.59
CA PRO A 162 18.92 -6.66 12.27
C PRO A 162 19.35 -6.40 13.72
N ASP A 163 19.48 -5.13 14.12
CA ASP A 163 19.85 -4.70 15.47
C ASP A 163 18.62 -4.18 16.25
N SER A 164 17.41 -4.42 15.76
CA SER A 164 16.15 -4.00 16.39
C SER A 164 15.54 -5.06 17.30
N SER A 165 14.84 -4.58 18.34
CA SER A 165 14.06 -5.42 19.24
C SER A 165 12.94 -6.17 18.51
N GLU A 166 12.37 -5.58 17.47
CA GLU A 166 11.27 -6.16 16.69
C GLU A 166 11.73 -7.35 15.85
N VAL A 167 12.93 -7.26 15.27
CA VAL A 167 13.56 -8.39 14.57
C VAL A 167 13.91 -9.52 15.54
N ALA A 168 14.48 -9.18 16.71
CA ALA A 168 14.78 -10.15 17.75
C ALA A 168 13.51 -10.85 18.25
N GLN A 169 12.46 -10.09 18.56
CA GLN A 169 11.17 -10.64 18.99
C GLN A 169 10.55 -11.53 17.92
N ARG A 170 10.60 -11.14 16.65
CA ARG A 170 10.12 -11.99 15.55
C ARG A 170 10.88 -13.31 15.48
N GLY A 171 12.19 -13.28 15.70
CA GLY A 171 13.02 -14.49 15.78
C GLY A 171 12.56 -15.43 16.88
N ALA A 172 12.33 -14.90 18.09
CA ALA A 172 11.81 -15.66 19.23
C ALA A 172 10.41 -16.23 18.94
N ASP A 173 9.50 -15.42 18.39
CA ASP A 173 8.13 -15.84 18.05
C ASP A 173 8.10 -16.97 17.00
N GLU A 174 9.05 -16.99 16.06
CA GLU A 174 9.18 -18.06 15.05
C GLU A 174 10.01 -19.26 15.54
N GLY A 175 10.61 -19.20 16.74
CA GLY A 175 11.47 -20.25 17.29
C GLY A 175 12.82 -20.37 16.59
N ILE A 176 13.33 -19.27 16.01
CA ILE A 176 14.64 -19.21 15.34
C ILE A 176 15.62 -18.23 15.98
N ASP A 177 15.18 -17.47 16.99
CA ASP A 177 15.97 -16.51 17.77
C ASP A 177 16.83 -15.60 16.86
N ASP A 178 18.15 -15.54 17.11
CA ASP A 178 19.14 -14.76 16.34
C ASP A 178 19.16 -15.11 14.84
N GLY A 179 18.58 -16.24 14.45
CA GLY A 179 18.41 -16.66 13.07
C GLY A 179 17.65 -15.64 12.23
N MET A 180 16.73 -14.84 12.80
CA MET A 180 16.06 -13.80 12.02
C MET A 180 17.04 -12.69 11.61
N ALA A 181 17.78 -12.13 12.57
CA ALA A 181 18.77 -11.09 12.30
C ALA A 181 19.88 -11.60 11.36
N ALA A 182 20.31 -12.85 11.50
CA ALA A 182 21.26 -13.49 10.58
C ALA A 182 20.71 -13.56 9.13
N LYS A 183 19.44 -13.89 8.95
CA LYS A 183 18.79 -13.90 7.62
C LYS A 183 18.76 -12.51 7.00
N VAL A 184 18.44 -11.45 7.78
CA VAL A 184 18.48 -10.06 7.28
C VAL A 184 19.89 -9.70 6.81
N ARG A 185 20.92 -9.96 7.62
CA ARG A 185 22.32 -9.66 7.26
C ARG A 185 22.73 -10.41 5.98
N ASN A 186 22.28 -11.66 5.80
CA ASN A 186 22.51 -12.41 4.57
C ASN A 186 21.82 -11.75 3.35
N VAL A 187 20.56 -11.34 3.49
CA VAL A 187 19.81 -10.65 2.42
C VAL A 187 20.50 -9.35 1.98
N LEU A 188 21.02 -8.57 2.93
CA LEU A 188 21.80 -7.37 2.62
C LEU A 188 23.05 -7.68 1.77
N VAL A 189 23.70 -8.83 1.99
CA VAL A 189 24.81 -9.29 1.16
C VAL A 189 24.33 -9.69 -0.24
N LEU A 190 23.23 -10.43 -0.32
CA LEU A 190 22.66 -10.91 -1.59
C LEU A 190 22.14 -9.78 -2.48
N TYR A 191 21.68 -8.67 -1.90
CA TYR A 191 21.27 -7.48 -2.65
C TYR A 191 22.40 -6.51 -3.03
N LYS A 192 23.66 -6.78 -2.64
CA LYS A 192 24.82 -5.96 -3.07
C LYS A 192 24.87 -5.68 -4.58
N PRO A 193 24.56 -6.64 -5.50
CA PRO A 193 24.63 -6.38 -6.94
C PRO A 193 23.64 -5.33 -7.47
N ILE A 194 22.56 -5.05 -6.73
CA ILE A 194 21.53 -4.05 -7.08
C ILE A 194 21.56 -2.81 -6.18
N ARG A 195 22.25 -2.87 -5.04
CA ARG A 195 22.43 -1.73 -4.14
C ARG A 195 23.18 -0.59 -4.86
N GLY A 196 22.70 0.64 -4.69
CA GLY A 196 23.30 1.84 -5.31
C GLY A 196 22.97 2.03 -6.79
N ARG A 197 22.21 1.12 -7.42
CA ARG A 197 21.68 1.36 -8.77
C ARG A 197 20.63 2.47 -8.71
N LYS A 198 20.58 3.31 -9.76
CA LYS A 198 19.52 4.29 -9.94
C LYS A 198 18.15 3.59 -9.86
N ASN A 199 17.21 4.21 -9.16
CA ASN A 199 15.84 3.71 -8.90
C ASN A 199 15.74 2.49 -7.98
N VAL A 200 16.84 1.99 -7.39
CA VAL A 200 16.79 0.99 -6.31
C VAL A 200 17.08 1.67 -4.99
N GLU A 201 16.15 1.56 -4.05
CA GLU A 201 16.36 2.04 -2.68
C GLU A 201 16.02 0.94 -1.67
N ILE A 202 16.96 0.68 -0.77
CA ILE A 202 16.85 -0.32 0.29
C ILE A 202 16.87 0.43 1.63
N ARG A 203 15.87 0.19 2.48
CA ARG A 203 15.77 0.78 3.82
C ARG A 203 15.59 -0.30 4.88
N LEU A 204 15.99 0.03 6.11
CA LEU A 204 15.78 -0.78 7.32
C LEU A 204 14.64 -0.19 8.15
N HIS A 205 13.69 -1.02 8.54
CA HIS A 205 12.57 -0.63 9.39
C HIS A 205 12.65 -1.27 10.79
N ARG A 206 12.11 -0.56 11.78
CA ARG A 206 11.95 -1.03 13.17
C ARG A 206 10.49 -1.24 13.54
N THR A 207 9.63 -1.47 12.55
CA THR A 207 8.19 -1.66 12.71
C THR A 207 7.84 -3.13 13.02
N VAL A 208 6.90 -3.34 13.94
CA VAL A 208 6.27 -4.65 14.12
C VAL A 208 5.37 -4.94 12.92
N LEU A 209 5.63 -6.04 12.20
CA LEU A 209 4.87 -6.41 11.02
C LEU A 209 3.81 -7.48 11.32
N TYR A 210 2.57 -7.19 10.92
CA TYR A 210 1.46 -8.16 10.92
C TYR A 210 1.37 -8.95 9.60
N ASN A 211 2.12 -8.53 8.59
CA ASN A 211 2.22 -9.16 7.28
C ASN A 211 3.49 -8.68 6.57
N SER A 212 3.92 -9.45 5.58
CA SER A 212 4.88 -9.02 4.57
C SER A 212 4.12 -8.65 3.29
N ILE A 213 4.58 -7.61 2.59
CA ILE A 213 3.93 -7.08 1.39
C ILE A 213 4.89 -7.18 0.22
N TYR A 214 4.41 -7.67 -0.92
CA TYR A 214 5.13 -7.68 -2.18
C TYR A 214 4.21 -7.08 -3.24
N ARG A 215 4.65 -5.99 -3.86
CA ARG A 215 3.85 -5.17 -4.77
C ARG A 215 4.52 -5.12 -6.14
N GLY A 216 3.70 -5.26 -7.17
CA GLY A 216 4.00 -4.83 -8.53
C GLY A 216 2.81 -3.99 -9.00
N ASP A 217 3.00 -2.67 -9.10
CA ASP A 217 1.97 -1.69 -9.47
C ASP A 217 0.65 -1.82 -8.70
N ASP A 218 -0.38 -2.38 -9.34
CA ASP A 218 -1.75 -2.56 -8.87
C ASP A 218 -2.00 -3.92 -8.22
N GLN A 219 -1.02 -4.82 -8.26
CA GLN A 219 -1.07 -6.14 -7.67
C GLN A 219 -0.24 -6.24 -6.40
N VAL A 220 -0.78 -6.95 -5.40
CA VAL A 220 -0.14 -7.15 -4.11
C VAL A 220 -0.27 -8.60 -3.68
N LEU A 221 0.84 -9.21 -3.31
CA LEU A 221 0.87 -10.45 -2.53
C LEU A 221 1.11 -10.07 -1.06
N VAL A 222 0.17 -10.42 -0.19
CA VAL A 222 0.24 -10.17 1.25
C VAL A 222 0.45 -11.50 1.97
N ASN A 223 1.66 -11.73 2.47
CA ASN A 223 1.93 -12.89 3.31
C ASN A 223 1.64 -12.54 4.76
N THR A 224 0.53 -13.05 5.27
CA THR A 224 0.09 -12.83 6.65
C THR A 224 1.09 -13.37 7.65
N HIS A 225 1.24 -12.72 8.81
CA HIS A 225 2.03 -13.28 9.91
C HIS A 225 1.10 -13.90 10.94
N VAL A 226 1.17 -15.22 11.07
CA VAL A 226 0.46 -15.96 12.12
C VAL A 226 1.43 -16.18 13.28
N TYR A 227 1.03 -15.79 14.49
CA TYR A 227 1.86 -15.94 15.69
C TYR A 227 2.31 -17.39 15.89
N GLY A 228 3.58 -17.62 16.24
CA GLY A 228 4.15 -18.97 16.38
C GLY A 228 4.36 -19.73 15.07
N THR A 229 4.03 -19.15 13.91
CA THR A 229 4.11 -19.83 12.61
C THR A 229 5.19 -19.17 11.73
N PRO A 230 6.19 -19.93 11.25
CA PRO A 230 7.17 -19.42 10.29
C PRO A 230 6.48 -18.85 9.05
N ALA A 231 6.97 -17.73 8.51
CA ALA A 231 6.33 -17.03 7.38
C ALA A 231 6.11 -17.93 6.14
N GLY A 232 6.94 -18.96 5.93
CA GLY A 232 6.75 -19.95 4.85
C GLY A 232 5.45 -20.76 4.96
N ASN A 233 4.95 -20.96 6.18
CA ASN A 233 3.75 -21.76 6.48
C ASN A 233 2.50 -20.89 6.67
N ALA A 234 2.64 -19.57 6.64
CA ALA A 234 1.50 -18.67 6.81
C ALA A 234 0.77 -18.40 5.47
N PRO A 235 -0.53 -18.08 5.49
CA PRO A 235 -1.31 -17.78 4.30
C PRO A 235 -0.79 -16.58 3.49
N VAL A 236 -1.11 -16.58 2.20
CA VAL A 236 -0.84 -15.46 1.27
C VAL A 236 -2.12 -15.06 0.56
N LEU A 237 -2.45 -13.76 0.58
CA LEU A 237 -3.51 -13.18 -0.23
C LEU A 237 -2.89 -12.62 -1.51
N HIS A 238 -3.41 -13.01 -2.67
CA HIS A 238 -3.14 -12.32 -3.94
C HIS A 238 -4.29 -11.36 -4.21
N LEU A 239 -3.95 -10.08 -4.21
CA LEU A 239 -4.88 -8.98 -4.39
C LEU A 239 -4.55 -8.23 -5.68
N ARG A 240 -5.57 -7.73 -6.34
CA ARG A 240 -5.45 -6.79 -7.46
C ARG A 240 -6.42 -5.64 -7.24
N ARG A 241 -5.92 -4.40 -7.36
CA ARG A 241 -6.72 -3.19 -7.16
C ARG A 241 -7.96 -3.22 -8.07
N VAL A 242 -9.11 -2.90 -7.49
CA VAL A 242 -10.36 -2.68 -8.23
C VAL A 242 -10.92 -1.32 -7.84
N ILE A 243 -11.45 -0.59 -8.82
CA ILE A 243 -12.06 0.72 -8.56
C ILE A 243 -13.24 0.57 -7.60
N GLY A 244 -13.18 1.31 -6.49
CA GLY A 244 -14.17 1.28 -5.43
C GLY A 244 -13.88 0.28 -4.31
N GLY A 245 -12.86 -0.57 -4.48
CA GLY A 245 -12.28 -1.37 -3.39
C GLY A 245 -11.32 -0.58 -2.52
N ASP A 246 -10.98 -1.13 -1.36
CA ASP A 246 -10.15 -0.48 -0.34
C ASP A 246 -9.09 -1.38 0.32
N ILE A 247 -9.08 -2.69 0.02
CA ILE A 247 -8.15 -3.65 0.63
C ILE A 247 -6.74 -3.36 0.14
N VAL A 248 -6.54 -3.25 -1.18
CA VAL A 248 -5.20 -3.01 -1.75
C VAL A 248 -4.64 -1.68 -1.26
N SER A 249 -5.46 -0.62 -1.25
CA SER A 249 -5.08 0.70 -0.75
C SER A 249 -4.65 0.67 0.71
N THR A 250 -5.38 -0.07 1.55
CA THR A 250 -5.02 -0.23 2.96
C THR A 250 -3.61 -0.82 3.13
N TYR A 251 -3.25 -1.82 2.32
CA TYR A 251 -1.89 -2.39 2.35
C TYR A 251 -0.84 -1.47 1.76
N VAL A 252 -1.13 -0.77 0.66
CA VAL A 252 -0.21 0.20 0.06
C VAL A 252 0.05 1.37 1.02
N ASP A 253 -0.98 1.92 1.65
CA ASP A 253 -0.83 2.98 2.66
C ASP A 253 -0.02 2.49 3.87
N SER A 254 -0.18 1.23 4.26
CA SER A 254 0.66 0.61 5.30
C SER A 254 2.12 0.53 4.86
N PHE A 255 2.39 0.20 3.59
CA PHE A 255 3.74 0.19 3.04
C PHE A 255 4.36 1.59 3.11
N GLU A 256 3.65 2.64 2.68
CA GLU A 256 4.15 4.03 2.72
C GLU A 256 4.49 4.47 4.14
N LYS A 257 3.63 4.18 5.11
CA LYS A 257 3.89 4.52 6.53
C LYS A 257 5.17 3.91 7.07
N VAL A 258 5.49 2.67 6.67
CA VAL A 258 6.75 2.01 7.05
C VAL A 258 7.91 2.62 6.27
N TRP A 259 7.73 2.89 4.98
CA TRP A 259 8.74 3.52 4.12
C TRP A 259 9.22 4.87 4.68
N ASP A 260 8.28 5.73 5.07
CA ASP A 260 8.56 7.09 5.58
C ASP A 260 9.35 7.11 6.89
N GLN A 261 9.25 6.04 7.69
CA GLN A 261 9.93 5.91 8.97
C GLN A 261 11.22 5.09 8.91
N ALA A 262 11.46 4.40 7.78
CA ALA A 262 12.60 3.52 7.61
C ALA A 262 13.88 4.30 7.27
N ALA A 263 15.02 3.78 7.71
CA ALA A 263 16.34 4.38 7.48
C ALA A 263 16.99 3.79 6.22
N PRO A 264 17.52 4.61 5.30
CA PRO A 264 18.28 4.10 4.15
C PRO A 264 19.48 3.24 4.56
N VAL A 265 19.71 2.16 3.81
CA VAL A 265 20.96 1.41 3.90
C VAL A 265 22.04 2.19 3.14
N GLU A 266 23.10 2.59 3.82
CA GLU A 266 24.22 3.28 3.20
C GLU A 266 24.85 2.44 2.06
N SER A 267 25.20 3.13 0.97
CA SER A 267 25.74 2.53 -0.26
C SER A 267 27.13 1.97 -0.07
#